data_AF-A0A0G4EGR2-F1
#
_entry.id   AF-A0A0G4EGR2-F1
#
_cell.length_a   1.000
_cell.length_b   1.000
_cell.length_c   1.000
_cell.angle_alpha   90.00
_cell.angle_beta   90.00
_cell.angle_gamma   90.00
#
_symmetry.space_group_name_H-M   'P 1'
#
loop_
_entity.id
_entity.type
_entity.pdbx_description
1 polymer ?
#
loop_
_entity_poly.entity_id
_entity_poly.type
_entity_poly.pdbx_seq_one_letter_code
_entity_poly.pdbx_strand_id
1 'polypeptide(L)'
;MLYSQHLYSPRLAAFISFDGFWTDAVLGRQRCSRHRLRLYASAEPRSAVVSEATTTARLGRLSHIGVTFDALLLDQFGVLHDGSTPYQGAVECFNHLVSSGKKIVLLSNSSKRSGKTRSKMASMGFNMAQGATEIITSGDVVFQCLSQLQDSSALGAADEFRGFSAERRRCVVFGNGDDDWEYLKDCGCQVADVADAQFILARGLFELHRDAESPPAVLGAPPLHALGRRVAAAAGAAQQADVPQLSEAEGLVYDVLLQCRAAALPMIVANPDFTRPDGNDSPMPGRLAGLYEAMGGDVRRIGKPHGLAYRIAADWLERQHSVHDRSRVLAVGDSLPHDILGANREGYPSVFIAGGVHYCELGLGRQGGSEMPDEERLRAVLDEYDVSATYCLPSFVW
;
A
#
# COMPACT_ATOMS: atom_id res chain seq x y z
N MET A 1 7.40 -22.16 -34.98
CA MET A 1 8.74 -21.71 -35.40
C MET A 1 9.46 -21.21 -34.16
N LEU A 2 10.53 -21.93 -33.80
CA LEU A 2 11.66 -21.63 -32.90
C LEU A 2 11.50 -20.48 -31.88
N TYR A 3 11.24 -20.85 -30.63
CA TYR A 3 11.52 -20.00 -29.45
C TYR A 3 13.03 -19.86 -29.28
N SER A 4 13.52 -18.61 -29.32
CA SER A 4 14.93 -18.25 -29.20
C SER A 4 15.45 -18.48 -27.78
N GLN A 5 16.50 -19.29 -27.67
CA GLN A 5 17.36 -19.41 -26.50
C GLN A 5 18.11 -18.09 -26.29
N HIS A 6 17.70 -17.26 -25.33
CA HIS A 6 18.55 -16.16 -24.87
C HIS A 6 19.34 -16.58 -23.63
N LEU A 7 20.65 -16.59 -23.83
CA LEU A 7 21.72 -16.91 -22.88
C LEU A 7 21.63 -16.04 -21.62
N TYR A 8 21.48 -16.68 -20.46
CA TYR A 8 21.71 -16.06 -19.16
C TYR A 8 23.20 -15.68 -19.03
N SER A 9 23.49 -14.41 -18.83
CA SER A 9 24.85 -13.93 -18.56
C SER A 9 25.22 -14.20 -17.09
N PRO A 10 26.37 -14.84 -16.80
CA PRO A 10 26.81 -15.17 -15.44
C PRO A 10 27.10 -13.96 -14.53
N ARG A 11 26.99 -12.72 -15.03
CA ARG A 11 27.13 -11.50 -14.22
C ARG A 11 25.89 -11.16 -13.36
N LEU A 12 24.74 -11.78 -13.61
CA LEU A 12 23.51 -11.52 -12.84
C LEU A 12 23.49 -12.19 -11.46
N ALA A 13 24.22 -13.29 -11.26
CA ALA A 13 24.19 -14.11 -10.04
C ALA A 13 24.87 -13.45 -8.83
N ALA A 14 25.66 -12.39 -9.01
CA ALA A 14 26.45 -11.79 -7.93
C ALA A 14 25.66 -10.78 -7.06
N PHE A 15 24.44 -10.39 -7.44
CA PHE A 15 23.73 -9.27 -6.80
C PHE A 15 22.47 -9.63 -6.01
N ILE A 16 22.06 -10.90 -6.00
CA ILE A 16 20.82 -11.35 -5.35
C ILE A 16 21.18 -12.18 -4.12
N SER A 17 21.80 -11.54 -3.12
CA SER A 17 21.90 -12.08 -1.76
C SER A 17 20.98 -11.27 -0.83
N PHE A 18 19.68 -11.46 -1.01
CA PHE A 18 18.67 -11.10 -0.02
C PHE A 18 18.06 -12.40 0.50
N ASP A 19 18.86 -13.16 1.25
CA ASP A 19 18.54 -14.47 1.86
C ASP A 19 17.35 -14.44 2.84
N GLY A 20 16.68 -13.29 3.00
CA GLY A 20 15.47 -13.15 3.79
C GLY A 20 14.16 -13.22 2.99
N PHE A 21 14.15 -12.72 1.75
CA PHE A 21 12.89 -12.37 1.07
C PHE A 21 12.14 -13.61 0.56
N TRP A 22 12.84 -14.72 0.30
CA TRP A 22 12.28 -15.84 -0.48
C TRP A 22 12.46 -17.25 0.10
N THR A 23 13.23 -17.46 1.18
CA THR A 23 13.80 -18.78 1.49
C THR A 23 13.13 -19.64 2.58
N ASP A 24 12.17 -19.20 3.38
CA ASP A 24 11.68 -20.06 4.48
C ASP A 24 10.26 -20.63 4.29
N ALA A 25 10.21 -21.78 3.62
CA ALA A 25 9.13 -22.76 3.73
C ALA A 25 9.50 -23.82 4.78
N VAL A 26 8.89 -23.78 5.98
CA VAL A 26 8.99 -24.88 6.95
C VAL A 26 7.63 -25.16 7.61
N LEU A 27 7.00 -26.24 7.11
CA LEU A 27 6.14 -27.20 7.82
C LEU A 27 4.75 -26.75 8.32
N GLY A 28 3.74 -26.98 7.48
CA GLY A 28 2.57 -27.80 7.86
C GLY A 28 1.76 -27.40 9.10
N ARG A 29 1.63 -26.11 9.42
CA ARG A 29 0.68 -25.60 10.40
C ARG A 29 -0.26 -24.57 9.76
N GLN A 30 -1.49 -24.56 10.26
CA GLN A 30 -2.66 -23.86 9.72
C GLN A 30 -2.36 -22.41 9.31
N ARG A 31 -3.09 -21.99 8.25
CA ARG A 31 -3.16 -20.63 7.71
C ARG A 31 -3.19 -19.56 8.80
N CYS A 32 -2.02 -18.98 9.11
CA CYS A 32 -1.83 -17.57 9.43
C CYS A 32 -0.33 -17.29 9.70
N SER A 33 0.16 -16.20 9.11
CA SER A 33 1.19 -15.30 9.65
C SER A 33 2.56 -15.84 10.12
N ARG A 34 3.52 -15.92 9.18
CA ARG A 34 4.96 -15.61 9.44
C ARG A 34 5.66 -14.87 8.29
N HIS A 35 5.02 -14.78 7.12
CA HIS A 35 5.65 -14.33 5.87
C HIS A 35 5.53 -12.81 5.60
N ARG A 36 4.84 -12.04 6.46
CA ARG A 36 4.53 -10.61 6.17
C ARG A 36 5.63 -9.63 6.56
N LEU A 37 6.52 -9.98 7.49
CA LEU A 37 7.48 -9.04 8.09
C LEU A 37 8.65 -8.63 7.21
N ARG A 38 9.24 -9.57 6.48
CA ARG A 38 10.44 -9.28 5.66
C ARG A 38 10.16 -8.42 4.43
N LEU A 39 8.89 -8.20 4.07
CA LEU A 39 8.49 -7.45 2.88
C LEU A 39 8.51 -5.93 3.07
N TYR A 40 8.43 -5.45 4.32
CA TYR A 40 8.30 -4.02 4.63
C TYR A 40 9.57 -3.41 5.24
N ALA A 41 10.56 -4.23 5.58
CA ALA A 41 11.77 -3.83 6.30
C ALA A 41 12.86 -3.14 5.43
N SER A 42 12.61 -2.86 4.14
CA SER A 42 13.63 -2.35 3.21
C SER A 42 13.60 -0.83 2.95
N ALA A 43 12.82 -0.03 3.68
CA ALA A 43 12.84 1.43 3.53
C ALA A 43 13.63 2.10 4.67
N GLU A 44 14.63 2.89 4.30
CA GLU A 44 15.70 3.47 5.15
C GLU A 44 15.24 3.97 6.54
N PRO A 45 16.03 3.75 7.60
CA PRO A 45 15.81 4.38 8.89
C PRO A 45 16.20 5.86 8.79
N ARG A 46 15.24 6.76 8.56
CA ARG A 46 15.37 8.13 9.06
C ARG A 46 15.25 8.05 10.57
N SER A 47 16.23 8.62 11.27
CA SER A 47 16.43 8.55 12.72
C SER A 47 15.10 8.51 13.48
N ALA A 48 14.70 7.32 13.92
CA ALA A 48 13.62 7.19 14.87
C ALA A 48 14.10 7.88 16.15
N VAL A 49 13.37 8.91 16.58
CA VAL A 49 13.37 9.27 17.98
C VAL A 49 12.77 8.06 18.68
N VAL A 50 13.61 7.20 19.24
CA VAL A 50 13.18 6.12 20.11
C VAL A 50 12.58 6.81 21.34
N SER A 51 11.27 7.06 21.31
CA SER A 51 10.55 7.50 22.51
C SER A 51 10.52 6.34 23.49
N GLU A 52 10.70 6.63 24.77
CA GLU A 52 10.55 5.64 25.85
C GLU A 52 9.32 4.76 25.61
N ALA A 53 9.46 3.45 25.80
CA ALA A 53 8.42 2.46 25.57
C ALA A 53 7.16 2.86 26.34
N THR A 54 6.22 3.51 25.65
CA THR A 54 4.98 3.96 26.24
C THR A 54 4.01 2.79 26.11
N THR A 55 3.52 2.27 27.23
CA THR A 55 2.56 1.15 27.22
C THR A 55 1.35 1.50 26.35
N THR A 56 1.03 0.67 25.37
CA THR A 56 -0.17 0.83 24.54
C THR A 56 -1.43 0.74 25.40
N ALA A 57 -2.23 1.80 25.43
CA ALA A 57 -3.45 1.83 26.20
C ALA A 57 -4.56 1.02 25.50
N ARG A 58 -5.02 -0.06 26.15
CA ARG A 58 -6.09 -0.95 25.66
C ARG A 58 -7.46 -0.39 26.05
N LEU A 59 -8.21 0.11 25.07
CA LEU A 59 -9.52 0.74 25.27
C LEU A 59 -10.60 0.02 24.47
N GLY A 60 -11.78 -0.16 25.05
CA GLY A 60 -12.89 -0.84 24.37
C GLY A 60 -13.55 -0.03 23.24
N ARG A 61 -13.36 1.29 23.20
CA ARG A 61 -14.00 2.22 22.25
C ARG A 61 -13.30 3.57 22.20
N LEU A 62 -13.58 4.34 21.16
CA LEU A 62 -12.90 5.59 20.83
C LEU A 62 -13.21 6.72 21.82
N SER A 63 -14.43 6.81 22.35
CA SER A 63 -14.82 7.83 23.34
C SER A 63 -14.01 7.79 24.63
N HIS A 64 -13.35 6.67 24.94
CA HIS A 64 -12.49 6.54 26.11
C HIS A 64 -11.14 7.29 25.97
N ILE A 65 -10.75 7.71 24.75
CA ILE A 65 -9.54 8.52 24.53
C ILE A 65 -9.73 9.96 25.05
N GLY A 66 -10.98 10.41 25.19
CA GLY A 66 -11.32 11.78 25.62
C GLY A 66 -11.27 12.81 24.48
N VAL A 67 -11.35 14.10 24.83
CA VAL A 67 -11.45 15.23 23.88
C VAL A 67 -10.10 15.73 23.35
N THR A 68 -9.07 14.90 23.36
CA THR A 68 -7.66 15.30 23.17
C THR A 68 -7.25 15.55 21.72
N PHE A 69 -8.03 15.09 20.74
CA PHE A 69 -7.72 15.19 19.31
C PHE A 69 -8.78 16.02 18.55
N ASP A 70 -8.38 16.68 17.47
CA ASP A 70 -9.25 17.47 16.59
C ASP A 70 -9.55 16.77 15.27
N ALA A 71 -8.64 15.90 14.83
CA ALA A 71 -8.75 15.22 13.55
C ALA A 71 -8.30 13.77 13.59
N LEU A 72 -8.68 13.02 12.57
CA LEU A 72 -8.26 11.64 12.35
C LEU A 72 -7.68 11.48 10.95
N LEU A 73 -6.58 10.72 10.84
CA LEU A 73 -6.16 10.06 9.60
C LEU A 73 -6.67 8.63 9.68
N LEU A 74 -7.69 8.30 8.88
CA LEU A 74 -8.49 7.10 9.09
C LEU A 74 -8.39 6.15 7.90
N ASP A 75 -7.97 4.91 8.16
CA ASP A 75 -8.02 3.86 7.14
C ASP A 75 -9.47 3.38 6.88
N GLN A 76 -9.67 2.68 5.75
CA GLN A 76 -10.99 2.22 5.31
C GLN A 76 -11.18 0.71 5.47
N PHE A 77 -10.32 -0.09 4.85
CA PHE A 77 -10.46 -1.54 4.85
C PHE A 77 -9.99 -2.10 6.19
N GLY A 78 -10.76 -3.00 6.79
CA GLY A 78 -10.40 -3.55 8.12
C GLY A 78 -10.73 -2.63 9.30
N VAL A 79 -10.96 -1.34 9.05
CA VAL A 79 -11.41 -0.35 10.05
C VAL A 79 -12.88 0.04 9.89
N LEU A 80 -13.32 0.42 8.68
CA LEU A 80 -14.67 0.93 8.41
C LEU A 80 -15.56 -0.07 7.69
N HIS A 81 -15.02 -0.81 6.72
CA HIS A 81 -15.76 -1.79 5.93
C HIS A 81 -14.87 -2.89 5.34
N ASP A 82 -15.47 -3.97 4.82
CA ASP A 82 -14.76 -5.04 4.10
C ASP A 82 -14.72 -4.84 2.56
N GLY A 83 -15.31 -3.74 2.09
CA GLY A 83 -15.47 -3.43 0.67
C GLY A 83 -16.88 -3.61 0.16
N SER A 84 -17.75 -4.25 0.91
CA SER A 84 -19.17 -4.42 0.59
C SER A 84 -20.06 -3.94 1.74
N THR A 85 -19.71 -4.29 2.98
CA THR A 85 -20.51 -4.04 4.16
C THR A 85 -19.70 -3.26 5.20
N PRO A 86 -20.28 -2.19 5.78
CA PRO A 86 -19.67 -1.51 6.93
C PRO A 86 -19.56 -2.43 8.13
N TYR A 87 -18.49 -2.28 8.91
CA TYR A 87 -18.38 -3.00 10.17
C TYR A 87 -19.33 -2.42 11.21
N GLN A 88 -19.74 -3.27 12.16
CA GLN A 88 -20.70 -2.91 13.19
C GLN A 88 -20.20 -1.70 14.01
N GLY A 89 -21.03 -0.67 14.13
CA GLY A 89 -20.71 0.55 14.89
C GLY A 89 -19.80 1.55 14.17
N ALA A 90 -19.22 1.20 13.01
CA ALA A 90 -18.29 2.07 12.30
C ALA A 90 -18.99 3.31 11.71
N VAL A 91 -20.20 3.13 11.17
CA VAL A 91 -20.99 4.24 10.60
C VAL A 91 -21.43 5.20 11.70
N GLU A 92 -21.92 4.67 12.82
CA GLU A 92 -22.34 5.47 13.97
C GLU A 92 -21.16 6.25 14.56
N CYS A 93 -20.01 5.61 14.74
CA CYS A 93 -18.79 6.24 15.24
C CYS A 93 -18.31 7.35 14.30
N PHE A 94 -18.19 7.06 13.00
CA PHE A 94 -17.78 8.02 11.99
C PHE A 94 -18.72 9.24 11.96
N ASN A 95 -20.03 9.01 11.92
CA ASN A 95 -21.02 10.07 11.83
C ASN A 95 -21.06 10.91 13.12
N HIS A 96 -20.82 10.29 14.28
CA HIS A 96 -20.69 10.99 15.55
C HIS A 96 -19.46 11.90 15.59
N LEU A 97 -18.32 11.44 15.09
CA LEU A 97 -17.11 12.25 14.98
C LEU A 97 -17.34 13.49 14.10
N VAL A 98 -17.96 13.30 12.92
CA VAL A 98 -18.28 14.39 12.01
C VAL A 98 -19.25 15.39 12.65
N SER A 99 -20.31 14.93 13.32
CA SER A 99 -21.29 15.80 13.97
C SER A 99 -20.72 16.53 15.19
N SER A 100 -19.71 15.96 15.84
CA SER A 100 -18.95 16.56 16.94
C SER A 100 -17.88 17.55 16.46
N GLY A 101 -17.83 17.85 15.16
CA GLY A 101 -16.91 18.82 14.56
C GLY A 101 -15.50 18.29 14.30
N LYS A 102 -15.23 17.00 14.55
CA LYS A 102 -13.94 16.39 14.25
C LYS A 102 -13.72 16.32 12.75
N LYS A 103 -12.47 16.48 12.33
CA LYS A 103 -12.07 16.39 10.92
C LYS A 103 -11.59 15.00 10.61
N ILE A 104 -11.97 14.47 9.46
CA ILE A 104 -11.58 13.13 9.04
C ILE A 104 -10.88 13.22 7.69
N VAL A 105 -9.67 12.69 7.61
CA VAL A 105 -8.98 12.44 6.36
C VAL A 105 -8.94 10.93 6.17
N LEU A 106 -9.76 10.43 5.24
CA LEU A 106 -9.69 9.02 4.83
C LEU A 106 -8.40 8.79 4.04
N LEU A 107 -7.44 8.07 4.63
CA LEU A 107 -6.11 7.85 4.06
C LEU A 107 -5.99 6.40 3.59
N SER A 108 -6.03 6.16 2.28
CA SER A 108 -6.15 4.81 1.69
C SER A 108 -5.07 4.50 0.66
N ASN A 109 -4.59 3.26 0.67
CA ASN A 109 -3.64 2.74 -0.32
C ASN A 109 -4.29 2.33 -1.66
N SER A 110 -5.60 2.49 -1.82
CA SER A 110 -6.29 2.27 -3.10
C SER A 110 -5.64 3.05 -4.25
N SER A 111 -5.48 2.40 -5.40
CA SER A 111 -5.03 3.02 -6.66
C SER A 111 -6.16 3.71 -7.44
N LYS A 112 -7.38 3.67 -6.93
CA LYS A 112 -8.57 4.32 -7.51
C LYS A 112 -8.67 5.78 -7.07
N ARG A 113 -9.30 6.62 -7.88
CA ARG A 113 -9.57 8.04 -7.58
C ARG A 113 -10.58 8.21 -6.44
N SER A 114 -10.47 9.30 -5.67
CA SER A 114 -11.26 9.59 -4.47
C SER A 114 -12.76 9.74 -4.75
N GLY A 115 -13.13 10.20 -5.94
CA GLY A 115 -14.54 10.37 -6.33
C GLY A 115 -15.34 9.07 -6.21
N LYS A 116 -14.78 7.95 -6.70
CA LYS A 116 -15.40 6.62 -6.58
C LYS A 116 -15.52 6.19 -5.12
N THR A 117 -14.46 6.41 -4.33
CA THR A 117 -14.44 6.12 -2.89
C THR A 117 -15.50 6.94 -2.14
N ARG A 118 -15.65 8.23 -2.44
CA ARG A 118 -16.65 9.11 -1.81
C ARG A 118 -18.07 8.61 -2.04
N SER A 119 -18.42 8.29 -3.28
CA SER A 119 -19.74 7.75 -3.62
C SER A 119 -20.01 6.42 -2.92
N LYS A 120 -18.99 5.55 -2.85
CA LYS A 120 -19.10 4.25 -2.17
C LYS A 120 -19.32 4.40 -0.67
N MET A 121 -18.51 5.23 0.00
CA MET A 121 -18.66 5.53 1.43
C MET A 121 -20.03 6.15 1.74
N ALA A 122 -20.49 7.08 0.91
CA ALA A 122 -21.83 7.66 1.06
C ALA A 122 -22.95 6.61 0.92
N SER A 123 -22.83 5.68 -0.04
CA SER A 123 -23.81 4.59 -0.22
C SER A 123 -23.86 3.61 0.97
N MET A 124 -22.79 3.57 1.76
CA MET A 124 -22.67 2.78 2.98
C MET A 124 -23.18 3.51 4.24
N GLY A 125 -23.64 4.75 4.12
CA GLY A 125 -24.19 5.54 5.24
C GLY A 125 -23.18 6.43 5.97
N PHE A 126 -21.93 6.50 5.51
CA PHE A 126 -20.93 7.42 6.07
C PHE A 126 -21.22 8.87 5.65
N ASN A 127 -21.18 9.79 6.60
CA ASN A 127 -21.43 11.21 6.38
C ASN A 127 -20.24 11.90 5.68
N MET A 128 -20.26 11.90 4.35
CA MET A 128 -19.20 12.47 3.52
C MET A 128 -19.31 14.00 3.33
N ALA A 129 -19.74 14.73 4.36
CA ALA A 129 -19.91 16.18 4.32
C ALA A 129 -18.62 16.90 3.89
N GLN A 130 -18.75 17.79 2.91
CA GLN A 130 -17.65 18.62 2.43
C GLN A 130 -17.12 19.52 3.55
N GLY A 131 -15.80 19.70 3.65
CA GLY A 131 -15.16 20.50 4.71
C GLY A 131 -15.14 19.85 6.11
N ALA A 132 -15.67 18.63 6.24
CA ALA A 132 -15.45 17.78 7.42
C ALA A 132 -14.67 16.52 7.06
N THR A 133 -14.86 16.01 5.84
CA THR A 133 -14.21 14.79 5.36
C THR A 133 -13.45 14.99 4.05
N GLU A 134 -12.16 14.69 4.07
CA GLU A 134 -11.31 14.58 2.89
C GLU A 134 -10.96 13.12 2.59
N ILE A 135 -10.67 12.80 1.33
CA ILE A 135 -10.22 11.47 0.91
C ILE A 135 -8.92 11.61 0.15
N ILE A 136 -7.88 10.98 0.69
CA ILE A 136 -6.57 10.88 0.06
C ILE A 136 -6.33 9.40 -0.24
N THR A 137 -6.38 9.06 -1.52
CA THR A 137 -5.95 7.73 -1.98
C THR A 137 -4.57 7.83 -2.60
N SER A 138 -3.79 6.75 -2.53
CA SER A 138 -2.52 6.66 -3.26
C SER A 138 -2.70 6.88 -4.77
N GLY A 139 -3.80 6.37 -5.33
CA GLY A 139 -4.20 6.61 -6.72
C GLY A 139 -4.41 8.09 -7.03
N ASP A 140 -5.01 8.87 -6.13
CA ASP A 140 -5.16 10.32 -6.32
C ASP A 140 -3.85 11.07 -6.23
N VAL A 141 -2.99 10.70 -5.28
CA VAL A 141 -1.69 11.34 -5.10
C VAL A 141 -0.85 11.16 -6.36
N VAL A 142 -0.74 9.92 -6.86
CA VAL A 142 -0.04 9.63 -8.12
C VAL A 142 -0.65 10.42 -9.28
N PHE A 143 -1.98 10.43 -9.38
CA PHE A 143 -2.68 11.15 -10.44
C PHE A 143 -2.31 12.63 -10.43
N GLN A 144 -2.42 13.29 -9.27
CA GLN A 144 -2.18 14.72 -9.14
C GLN A 144 -0.72 15.07 -9.42
N CYS A 145 0.23 14.30 -8.90
CA CYS A 145 1.65 14.51 -9.17
C CYS A 145 1.96 14.38 -10.67
N LEU A 146 1.41 13.36 -11.36
CA LEU A 146 1.60 13.18 -12.80
C LEU A 146 0.92 14.29 -13.64
N SER A 147 -0.25 14.75 -13.22
CA SER A 147 -0.96 15.87 -13.86
C SER A 147 -0.18 17.19 -13.76
N GLN A 148 0.55 17.40 -12.66
CA GLN A 148 1.20 18.67 -12.31
C GLN A 148 2.72 18.69 -12.55
N LEU A 149 3.27 17.78 -13.36
CA LEU A 149 4.72 17.71 -13.62
C LEU A 149 5.34 18.98 -14.25
N GLN A 150 4.55 19.94 -14.74
CA GLN A 150 5.04 21.25 -15.22
C GLN A 150 4.93 22.36 -14.16
N ASP A 151 4.21 22.11 -13.08
CA ASP A 151 3.92 23.11 -12.09
C ASP A 151 5.02 23.14 -11.03
N SER A 152 5.41 24.33 -10.59
CA SER A 152 6.25 24.49 -9.38
C SER A 152 5.47 24.24 -8.09
N SER A 153 4.33 23.53 -8.16
CA SER A 153 3.51 23.18 -7.00
C SER A 153 4.26 22.19 -6.10
N ALA A 154 3.93 22.19 -4.80
CA ALA A 154 4.53 21.24 -3.85
C ALA A 154 4.34 19.77 -4.23
N LEU A 155 3.27 19.46 -4.99
CA LEU A 155 2.97 18.11 -5.47
C LEU A 155 3.77 17.74 -6.73
N GLY A 156 3.89 18.65 -7.70
CA GLY A 156 4.70 18.44 -8.91
C GLY A 156 6.20 18.37 -8.62
N ALA A 157 6.64 19.02 -7.54
CA ALA A 157 8.02 19.02 -7.07
C ALA A 157 8.33 17.94 -6.01
N ALA A 158 7.40 17.01 -5.74
CA ALA A 158 7.60 15.95 -4.77
C ALA A 158 8.84 15.10 -5.13
N ASP A 159 9.68 14.80 -4.14
CA ASP A 159 10.93 14.04 -4.34
C ASP A 159 10.68 12.67 -4.99
N GLU A 160 9.54 12.04 -4.65
CA GLU A 160 9.09 10.79 -5.24
C GLU A 160 8.85 10.90 -6.75
N PHE A 161 8.71 12.10 -7.31
CA PHE A 161 8.54 12.36 -8.74
C PHE A 161 9.74 13.10 -9.37
N ARG A 162 10.87 13.19 -8.66
CA ARG A 162 12.11 13.76 -9.20
C ARG A 162 12.58 12.99 -10.44
N GLY A 163 12.85 13.67 -11.54
CA GLY A 163 13.30 13.06 -12.80
C GLY A 163 12.17 12.63 -13.74
N PHE A 164 10.91 12.77 -13.33
CA PHE A 164 9.77 12.74 -14.25
C PHE A 164 9.58 14.12 -14.88
N SER A 165 9.17 14.17 -16.15
CA SER A 165 8.87 15.45 -16.82
C SER A 165 7.62 15.35 -17.68
N ALA A 166 6.97 16.49 -17.88
CA ALA A 166 5.70 16.54 -18.56
C ALA A 166 5.75 16.28 -20.07
N GLU A 167 6.92 16.51 -20.68
CA GLU A 167 7.21 16.14 -22.08
C GLU A 167 7.41 14.62 -22.24
N ARG A 168 7.49 13.91 -21.11
CA ARG A 168 7.92 12.51 -21.00
C ARG A 168 7.00 11.71 -20.07
N ARG A 169 5.73 11.56 -20.50
CA ARG A 169 4.69 10.80 -19.78
C ARG A 169 4.29 9.48 -20.48
N ARG A 170 5.25 8.81 -21.12
CA ARG A 170 5.04 7.50 -21.77
C ARG A 170 5.34 6.37 -20.78
N CYS A 171 4.44 5.41 -20.64
CA CYS A 171 4.57 4.38 -19.60
C CYS A 171 4.04 3.01 -20.01
N VAL A 172 4.63 1.97 -19.41
CA VAL A 172 4.02 0.63 -19.33
C VAL A 172 3.12 0.61 -18.11
N VAL A 173 1.91 0.08 -18.22
CA VAL A 173 0.93 0.12 -17.12
C VAL A 173 0.53 -1.27 -16.70
N PHE A 174 0.73 -1.59 -15.42
CA PHE A 174 0.07 -2.70 -14.76
C PHE A 174 -1.24 -2.19 -14.16
N GLY A 175 -2.32 -2.47 -14.86
CA GLY A 175 -3.65 -1.92 -14.63
C GLY A 175 -4.44 -2.66 -13.56
N ASN A 176 -5.40 -1.95 -12.98
CA ASN A 176 -6.34 -2.52 -12.02
C ASN A 176 -7.59 -3.13 -12.69
N GLY A 177 -7.74 -2.95 -14.01
CA GLY A 177 -8.85 -3.49 -14.80
C GLY A 177 -10.13 -2.66 -14.70
N ASP A 178 -10.05 -1.48 -14.09
CA ASP A 178 -11.13 -0.50 -13.96
C ASP A 178 -10.52 0.90 -14.15
N ASP A 179 -11.14 1.74 -14.97
CA ASP A 179 -10.76 3.12 -15.27
C ASP A 179 -9.32 3.41 -15.76
N ASP A 180 -8.52 2.39 -16.10
CA ASP A 180 -7.11 2.60 -16.46
C ASP A 180 -6.90 3.60 -17.61
N TRP A 181 -7.67 3.48 -18.69
CA TRP A 181 -7.58 4.40 -19.83
C TRP A 181 -8.01 5.84 -19.50
N GLU A 182 -9.11 5.99 -18.75
CA GLU A 182 -9.62 7.31 -18.33
C GLU A 182 -8.62 7.99 -17.40
N TYR A 183 -8.09 7.23 -16.42
CA TYR A 183 -7.07 7.71 -15.49
C TYR A 183 -5.83 8.23 -16.21
N LEU A 184 -5.30 7.46 -17.16
CA LEU A 184 -4.10 7.82 -17.93
C LEU A 184 -4.34 9.06 -18.79
N LYS A 185 -5.47 9.10 -19.51
CA LYS A 185 -5.87 10.23 -20.33
C LYS A 185 -5.94 11.52 -19.50
N ASP A 186 -6.59 11.46 -18.35
CA ASP A 186 -6.86 12.64 -17.53
C ASP A 186 -5.61 13.15 -16.77
N CYS A 187 -4.63 12.28 -16.47
CA CYS A 187 -3.33 12.71 -15.95
C CYS A 187 -2.30 13.06 -17.04
N GLY A 188 -2.67 12.91 -18.32
CA GLY A 188 -1.84 13.21 -19.47
C GLY A 188 -0.74 12.16 -19.72
N CYS A 189 -0.89 10.94 -19.19
CA CYS A 189 -0.01 9.82 -19.48
C CYS A 189 -0.45 9.07 -20.74
N GLN A 190 0.52 8.52 -21.44
CA GLN A 190 0.32 7.72 -22.64
C GLN A 190 0.91 6.33 -22.43
N VAL A 191 0.18 5.29 -22.84
CA VAL A 191 0.72 3.94 -22.87
C VAL A 191 1.76 3.86 -23.98
N ALA A 192 2.88 3.22 -23.70
CA ALA A 192 3.93 2.96 -24.69
C ALA A 192 4.50 1.56 -24.48
N ASP A 193 5.17 1.05 -25.51
CA ASP A 193 5.98 -0.15 -25.38
C ASP A 193 7.18 0.12 -24.47
N VAL A 194 7.91 -0.95 -24.09
CA VAL A 194 9.04 -0.82 -23.18
C VAL A 194 10.17 0.02 -23.76
N ALA A 195 10.34 0.03 -25.10
CA ALA A 195 11.43 0.76 -25.75
C ALA A 195 11.19 2.28 -25.73
N ASP A 196 9.93 2.70 -25.79
CA ASP A 196 9.51 4.10 -25.77
C ASP A 196 9.05 4.61 -24.41
N ALA A 197 8.74 3.71 -23.48
CA ALA A 197 8.33 4.04 -22.12
C ALA A 197 9.46 4.68 -21.31
N GLN A 198 9.04 5.47 -20.33
CA GLN A 198 9.93 6.22 -19.43
C GLN A 198 9.79 5.76 -17.99
N PHE A 199 8.70 5.06 -17.68
CA PHE A 199 8.45 4.48 -16.39
C PHE A 199 7.40 3.37 -16.48
N ILE A 200 7.28 2.64 -15.38
CA ILE A 200 6.22 1.68 -15.15
C ILE A 200 5.20 2.31 -14.19
N LEU A 201 3.91 2.28 -14.52
CA LEU A 201 2.84 2.65 -13.61
C LEU A 201 2.14 1.39 -13.09
N ALA A 202 2.33 1.07 -11.82
CA ALA A 202 1.71 -0.08 -11.15
C ALA A 202 0.47 0.34 -10.36
N ARG A 203 -0.71 0.27 -11.00
CA ARG A 203 -2.02 0.50 -10.38
C ARG A 203 -2.69 -0.78 -9.91
N GLY A 204 -2.41 -1.90 -10.55
CA GLY A 204 -3.05 -3.19 -10.32
C GLY A 204 -2.24 -4.35 -10.89
N LEU A 205 -2.85 -5.53 -10.96
CA LEU A 205 -2.24 -6.76 -11.49
C LEU A 205 -3.17 -7.51 -12.45
N PHE A 206 -4.26 -6.87 -12.89
CA PHE A 206 -5.29 -7.54 -13.68
C PHE A 206 -5.06 -7.40 -15.18
N GLU A 207 -4.44 -6.29 -15.57
CA GLU A 207 -4.20 -5.94 -16.97
C GLU A 207 -2.77 -5.46 -17.16
N LEU A 208 -2.22 -5.68 -18.35
CA LEU A 208 -0.97 -5.09 -18.81
C LEU A 208 -1.21 -4.28 -20.08
N HIS A 209 -0.94 -2.98 -20.00
CA HIS A 209 -1.02 -2.04 -21.11
C HIS A 209 0.40 -1.68 -21.57
N ARG A 210 0.70 -1.92 -22.84
CA ARG A 210 2.04 -1.71 -23.45
C ARG A 210 1.97 -1.16 -24.88
N ASP A 211 0.77 -0.88 -25.36
CA ASP A 211 0.50 -0.31 -26.66
C ASP A 211 -0.81 0.49 -26.51
N ALA A 212 -0.83 1.72 -27.02
CA ALA A 212 -1.98 2.60 -26.94
C ALA A 212 -3.12 2.17 -27.88
N GLU A 213 -2.82 1.39 -28.92
CA GLU A 213 -3.79 0.99 -29.95
C GLU A 213 -4.34 -0.43 -29.75
N SER A 214 -3.70 -1.22 -28.88
CA SER A 214 -4.09 -2.61 -28.61
C SER A 214 -4.85 -2.76 -27.29
N PRO A 215 -5.78 -3.73 -27.21
CA PRO A 215 -6.39 -4.07 -25.93
C PRO A 215 -5.33 -4.60 -24.94
N PRO A 216 -5.51 -4.34 -23.63
CA PRO A 216 -4.56 -4.83 -22.63
C PRO A 216 -4.55 -6.36 -22.56
N ALA A 217 -3.38 -6.92 -22.24
CA ALA A 217 -3.29 -8.33 -21.92
C ALA A 217 -3.93 -8.59 -20.56
N VAL A 218 -4.84 -9.57 -20.48
CA VAL A 218 -5.51 -9.96 -19.23
C VAL A 218 -4.58 -10.86 -18.44
N LEU A 219 -4.15 -10.39 -17.27
CA LEU A 219 -3.25 -11.11 -16.36
C LEU A 219 -4.00 -11.92 -15.29
N GLY A 220 -5.17 -11.42 -14.85
CA GLY A 220 -5.98 -12.12 -13.83
C GLY A 220 -5.37 -12.16 -12.43
N ALA A 221 -4.47 -11.23 -12.08
CA ALA A 221 -3.75 -11.19 -10.81
C ALA A 221 -2.91 -12.46 -10.53
N PRO A 222 -1.89 -12.75 -11.37
CA PRO A 222 -1.11 -13.97 -11.28
C PRO A 222 -0.38 -14.07 -9.92
N PRO A 223 -0.12 -15.28 -9.39
CA PRO A 223 0.44 -15.48 -8.06
C PRO A 223 1.93 -15.13 -7.98
N LEU A 224 2.25 -13.83 -7.99
CA LEU A 224 3.62 -13.30 -8.10
C LEU A 224 4.57 -13.74 -6.97
N HIS A 225 4.04 -14.15 -5.82
CA HIS A 225 4.86 -14.69 -4.72
C HIS A 225 5.59 -15.98 -5.11
N ALA A 226 4.96 -16.83 -5.92
CA ALA A 226 5.58 -18.06 -6.40
C ALA A 226 6.62 -17.73 -7.46
N LEU A 227 6.35 -16.75 -8.33
CA LEU A 227 7.31 -16.27 -9.33
C LEU A 227 8.59 -15.75 -8.67
N GLY A 228 8.50 -14.83 -7.73
CA GLY A 228 9.71 -14.25 -7.17
C GLY A 228 10.56 -15.23 -6.33
N ARG A 229 9.97 -16.23 -5.67
CA ARG A 229 10.75 -17.33 -5.05
C ARG A 229 11.58 -18.09 -6.09
N ARG A 230 10.98 -18.36 -7.25
CA ARG A 230 11.64 -19.07 -8.36
C ARG A 230 12.76 -18.22 -8.95
N VAL A 231 12.53 -16.93 -9.14
CA VAL A 231 13.54 -15.97 -9.61
C VAL A 231 14.72 -15.89 -8.65
N ALA A 232 14.46 -15.81 -7.34
CA ALA A 232 15.51 -15.79 -6.33
C ALA A 232 16.30 -17.10 -6.25
N ALA A 233 15.61 -18.24 -6.31
CA ALA A 233 16.26 -19.56 -6.36
C ALA A 233 17.15 -19.72 -7.60
N ALA A 234 16.69 -19.24 -8.77
CA ALA A 234 17.46 -19.27 -10.01
C ALA A 234 18.68 -18.34 -9.97
N ALA A 235 18.61 -17.21 -9.26
CA ALA A 235 19.71 -16.28 -9.12
C ALA A 235 20.83 -16.80 -8.18
N GLY A 236 20.48 -17.59 -7.16
CA GLY A 236 21.44 -18.18 -6.22
C GLY A 236 22.07 -19.51 -6.69
N ALA A 237 21.55 -20.14 -7.74
CA ALA A 237 22.09 -21.39 -8.27
C ALA A 237 23.16 -21.14 -9.34
N ALA A 238 24.41 -21.52 -9.06
CA ALA A 238 25.52 -21.48 -10.02
C ALA A 238 25.38 -22.48 -11.20
N GLN A 239 24.31 -23.28 -11.21
CA GLN A 239 23.95 -24.19 -12.29
C GLN A 239 22.49 -24.04 -12.61
N GLN A 240 22.22 -24.14 -13.90
CA GLN A 240 20.95 -24.13 -14.62
C GLN A 240 19.91 -25.05 -13.95
N ALA A 241 19.31 -24.59 -12.86
CA ALA A 241 18.22 -25.29 -12.19
C ALA A 241 16.94 -25.08 -13.00
N ASP A 242 16.18 -26.15 -13.21
CA ASP A 242 14.89 -26.17 -13.90
C ASP A 242 14.02 -24.98 -13.50
N VAL A 243 13.92 -24.00 -14.40
CA VAL A 243 12.98 -22.88 -14.25
C VAL A 243 11.58 -23.50 -14.24
N PRO A 244 10.80 -23.37 -13.15
CA PRO A 244 9.51 -24.02 -13.10
C PRO A 244 8.59 -23.45 -14.16
N GLN A 245 7.75 -24.30 -14.74
CA GLN A 245 6.79 -23.93 -15.78
C GLN A 245 5.96 -22.74 -15.32
N LEU A 246 6.24 -21.56 -15.86
CA LEU A 246 5.48 -20.33 -15.60
C LEU A 246 4.13 -20.45 -16.30
N SER A 247 3.08 -19.93 -15.68
CA SER A 247 1.85 -19.67 -16.45
C SER A 247 2.13 -18.61 -17.52
N GLU A 248 1.29 -18.53 -18.56
CA GLU A 248 1.43 -17.51 -19.61
C GLU A 248 1.45 -16.09 -19.01
N ALA A 249 0.58 -15.81 -18.04
CA ALA A 249 0.53 -14.53 -17.35
C ALA A 249 1.79 -14.26 -16.50
N GLU A 250 2.33 -15.27 -15.81
CA GLU A 250 3.56 -15.13 -15.04
C GLU A 250 4.77 -14.87 -15.93
N GLY A 251 4.88 -15.60 -17.05
CA GLY A 251 5.92 -15.41 -18.05
C GLY A 251 5.86 -14.00 -18.65
N LEU A 252 4.67 -13.55 -19.04
CA LEU A 252 4.46 -12.22 -19.60
C LEU A 252 4.87 -11.11 -18.61
N VAL A 253 4.46 -11.21 -17.34
CA VAL A 253 4.88 -10.24 -16.31
C VAL A 253 6.39 -10.24 -16.15
N TYR A 254 7.01 -11.42 -16.03
CA TYR A 254 8.45 -11.54 -15.82
C TYR A 254 9.25 -10.96 -16.99
N ASP A 255 8.90 -11.32 -18.23
CA ASP A 255 9.59 -10.87 -19.43
C ASP A 255 9.52 -9.34 -19.59
N VAL A 256 8.34 -8.76 -19.31
CA VAL A 256 8.16 -7.31 -19.39
C VAL A 256 8.97 -6.60 -18.31
N LEU A 257 8.98 -7.11 -17.07
CA LEU A 257 9.81 -6.54 -16.01
C LEU A 257 11.31 -6.64 -16.34
N LEU A 258 11.76 -7.75 -16.95
CA LEU A 258 13.15 -7.87 -17.43
C LEU A 258 13.49 -6.81 -18.48
N GLN A 259 12.60 -6.59 -19.46
CA GLN A 259 12.79 -5.56 -20.48
C GLN A 259 12.83 -4.17 -19.85
N CYS A 260 11.88 -3.85 -18.96
CA CYS A 260 11.85 -2.56 -18.27
C CYS A 260 13.11 -2.35 -17.41
N ARG A 261 13.61 -3.41 -16.77
CA ARG A 261 14.85 -3.36 -15.98
C ARG A 261 16.07 -3.09 -16.86
N ALA A 262 16.15 -3.71 -18.03
CA ALA A 262 17.22 -3.48 -19.00
C ALA A 262 17.20 -2.03 -19.53
N ALA A 263 16.00 -1.46 -19.69
CA ALA A 263 15.79 -0.04 -20.04
C ALA A 263 15.92 0.93 -18.85
N ALA A 264 16.20 0.43 -17.64
CA ALA A 264 16.32 1.21 -16.40
C ALA A 264 15.09 2.09 -16.09
N LEU A 265 13.89 1.60 -16.39
CA LEU A 265 12.65 2.33 -16.14
C LEU A 265 12.32 2.36 -14.64
N PRO A 266 12.14 3.53 -14.00
CA PRO A 266 11.60 3.57 -12.64
C PRO A 266 10.15 3.09 -12.62
N MET A 267 9.72 2.47 -11.51
CA MET A 267 8.33 2.06 -11.29
C MET A 267 7.66 2.97 -10.26
N ILE A 268 6.53 3.59 -10.62
CA ILE A 268 5.64 4.24 -9.66
C ILE A 268 4.55 3.24 -9.24
N VAL A 269 4.41 3.04 -7.94
CA VAL A 269 3.44 2.11 -7.35
C VAL A 269 2.31 2.90 -6.71
N ALA A 270 1.12 2.85 -7.32
CA ALA A 270 -0.07 3.56 -6.88
C ALA A 270 -0.90 2.77 -5.85
N ASN A 271 -0.50 1.55 -5.50
CA ASN A 271 -0.99 0.82 -4.35
C ASN A 271 0.16 -0.02 -3.76
N PRO A 272 0.71 0.35 -2.60
CA PRO A 272 1.89 -0.28 -2.04
C PRO A 272 1.57 -1.57 -1.25
N ASP A 273 0.28 -1.94 -1.12
CA ASP A 273 -0.12 -3.14 -0.40
C ASP A 273 0.39 -4.40 -1.11
N PHE A 274 0.68 -5.44 -0.34
CA PHE A 274 1.19 -6.70 -0.87
C PHE A 274 0.08 -7.75 -1.08
N THR A 275 -1.00 -7.67 -0.30
CA THR A 275 -2.08 -8.66 -0.32
C THR A 275 -3.43 -7.99 -0.12
N ARG A 276 -4.48 -8.48 -0.79
CA ARG A 276 -5.85 -8.05 -0.53
C ARG A 276 -6.32 -8.55 0.83
N PRO A 277 -7.18 -7.79 1.53
CA PRO A 277 -7.87 -8.24 2.73
C PRO A 277 -9.08 -9.14 2.40
N ASP A 278 -9.00 -9.98 1.36
CA ASP A 278 -10.09 -10.86 0.91
C ASP A 278 -10.09 -12.24 1.59
N GLY A 279 -9.06 -12.53 2.39
CA GLY A 279 -8.87 -13.83 3.05
C GLY A 279 -8.23 -14.91 2.16
N ASN A 280 -7.88 -14.58 0.92
CA ASN A 280 -7.23 -15.47 -0.04
C ASN A 280 -5.77 -15.06 -0.36
N ASP A 281 -5.22 -14.06 0.35
CA ASP A 281 -3.88 -13.50 0.13
C ASP A 281 -3.63 -13.09 -1.34
N SER A 282 -4.69 -12.67 -2.05
CA SER A 282 -4.59 -12.27 -3.46
C SER A 282 -3.55 -11.16 -3.63
N PRO A 283 -2.68 -11.22 -4.64
CA PRO A 283 -1.57 -10.29 -4.77
C PRO A 283 -2.06 -8.87 -5.10
N MET A 284 -1.33 -7.88 -4.59
CA MET A 284 -1.52 -6.45 -4.83
C MET A 284 -0.24 -5.84 -5.42
N PRO A 285 -0.28 -4.62 -5.99
CA PRO A 285 0.86 -4.07 -6.74
C PRO A 285 2.17 -3.95 -5.95
N GLY A 286 2.13 -3.89 -4.62
CA GLY A 286 3.33 -4.01 -3.78
C GLY A 286 4.13 -5.30 -4.00
N ARG A 287 3.49 -6.41 -4.40
CA ARG A 287 4.18 -7.66 -4.80
C ARG A 287 4.94 -7.53 -6.10
N LEU A 288 4.36 -6.86 -7.09
CA LEU A 288 5.02 -6.57 -8.36
C LEU A 288 6.21 -5.64 -8.13
N ALA A 289 6.02 -4.64 -7.29
CA ALA A 289 7.08 -3.74 -6.86
C ALA A 289 8.26 -4.50 -6.21
N GLY A 290 7.97 -5.37 -5.23
CA GLY A 290 9.00 -6.19 -4.59
C GLY A 290 9.71 -7.15 -5.55
N LEU A 291 9.01 -7.69 -6.55
CA LEU A 291 9.64 -8.48 -7.61
C LEU A 291 10.59 -7.62 -8.45
N TYR A 292 10.17 -6.41 -8.84
CA TYR A 292 11.00 -5.51 -9.65
C TYR A 292 12.25 -5.02 -8.88
N GLU A 293 12.12 -4.74 -7.58
CA GLU A 293 13.27 -4.42 -6.72
C GLU A 293 14.25 -5.58 -6.59
N ALA A 294 13.75 -6.81 -6.45
CA ALA A 294 14.61 -7.99 -6.41
C ALA A 294 15.38 -8.19 -7.73
N MET A 295 14.87 -7.65 -8.84
CA MET A 295 15.55 -7.59 -10.15
C MET A 295 16.47 -6.35 -10.27
N GLY A 296 16.60 -5.55 -9.21
CA GLY A 296 17.42 -4.34 -9.12
C GLY A 296 16.80 -3.11 -9.77
N GLY A 297 15.48 -3.08 -9.97
CA GLY A 297 14.75 -1.93 -10.50
C GLY A 297 14.55 -0.82 -9.47
N ASP A 298 14.41 0.43 -9.93
CA ASP A 298 14.06 1.58 -9.09
C ASP A 298 12.55 1.62 -8.86
N VAL A 299 12.11 1.71 -7.60
CA VAL A 299 10.69 1.65 -7.21
C VAL A 299 10.33 2.81 -6.30
N ARG A 300 9.27 3.51 -6.67
CA ARG A 300 8.70 4.66 -5.96
C ARG A 300 7.30 4.31 -5.49
N ARG A 301 7.18 4.01 -4.20
CA ARG A 301 5.89 3.64 -3.57
C ARG A 301 5.18 4.86 -3.04
N ILE A 302 3.94 5.04 -3.47
CA ILE A 302 3.05 6.11 -2.98
C ILE A 302 1.98 5.48 -2.10
N GLY A 303 1.55 6.19 -1.06
CA GLY A 303 0.63 5.67 -0.03
C GLY A 303 1.36 5.26 1.27
N LYS A 304 0.62 4.80 2.26
CA LYS A 304 1.12 4.37 3.57
C LYS A 304 2.05 3.16 3.42
N PRO A 305 3.19 3.08 4.14
CA PRO A 305 3.66 3.98 5.20
C PRO A 305 4.52 5.16 4.70
N HIS A 306 4.51 5.49 3.40
CA HIS A 306 5.34 6.53 2.82
C HIS A 306 4.78 7.93 3.07
N GLY A 307 5.66 8.90 3.34
CA GLY A 307 5.28 10.19 3.91
C GLY A 307 4.46 11.12 3.01
N LEU A 308 4.48 10.96 1.69
CA LEU A 308 3.79 11.90 0.79
C LEU A 308 2.29 12.02 1.09
N ALA A 309 1.61 10.89 1.34
CA ALA A 309 0.18 10.91 1.63
C ALA A 309 -0.14 11.60 2.97
N TYR A 310 0.74 11.42 3.97
CA TYR A 310 0.63 12.10 5.27
C TYR A 310 0.92 13.60 5.16
N ARG A 311 1.91 14.02 4.37
CA ARG A 311 2.18 15.44 4.10
C ARG A 311 0.97 16.12 3.46
N ILE A 312 0.33 15.49 2.49
CA ILE A 312 -0.88 16.01 1.84
C ILE A 312 -2.04 16.11 2.85
N ALA A 313 -2.19 15.12 3.72
CA ALA A 313 -3.20 15.14 4.78
C ALA A 313 -2.96 16.28 5.78
N ALA A 314 -1.72 16.46 6.23
CA ALA A 314 -1.32 17.54 7.12
C ALA A 314 -1.58 18.92 6.49
N ASP A 315 -1.16 19.08 5.23
CA ASP A 315 -1.39 20.29 4.43
C ASP A 315 -2.87 20.67 4.32
N TRP A 316 -3.74 19.67 4.13
CA TRP A 316 -5.19 19.91 4.10
C TRP A 316 -5.74 20.32 5.46
N LEU A 317 -5.33 19.61 6.53
CA LEU A 317 -5.72 19.91 7.91
C LEU A 317 -5.29 21.31 8.34
N GLU A 318 -4.08 21.71 7.99
CA GLU A 318 -3.54 23.05 8.26
C GLU A 318 -4.32 24.12 7.49
N ARG A 319 -4.42 24.00 6.15
CA ARG A 319 -5.01 25.06 5.32
C ARG A 319 -6.51 25.22 5.50
N GLN A 320 -7.23 24.12 5.72
CA GLN A 320 -8.70 24.14 5.80
C GLN A 320 -9.22 24.29 7.24
N HIS A 321 -8.44 23.85 8.23
CA HIS A 321 -8.93 23.70 9.60
C HIS A 321 -7.97 24.22 10.68
N SER A 322 -6.80 24.77 10.32
CA SER A 322 -5.81 25.31 11.27
C SER A 322 -5.36 24.28 12.31
N VAL A 323 -5.34 23.00 11.93
CA VAL A 323 -4.81 21.92 12.76
C VAL A 323 -3.34 21.70 12.41
N HIS A 324 -2.44 22.32 13.18
CA HIS A 324 -0.99 22.27 12.97
C HIS A 324 -0.30 21.22 13.84
N ASP A 325 -0.86 20.96 15.03
CA ASP A 325 -0.27 20.07 16.02
C ASP A 325 -0.64 18.60 15.73
N ARG A 326 0.37 17.82 15.30
CA ARG A 326 0.20 16.39 15.01
C ARG A 326 -0.21 15.58 16.23
N SER A 327 0.12 16.01 17.45
CA SER A 327 -0.32 15.33 18.68
C SER A 327 -1.85 15.37 18.86
N ARG A 328 -2.54 16.27 18.16
CA ARG A 328 -4.00 16.40 18.13
C ARG A 328 -4.64 15.68 16.94
N VAL A 329 -3.88 14.87 16.20
CA VAL A 329 -4.37 14.12 15.04
C VAL A 329 -4.13 12.63 15.26
N LEU A 330 -5.19 11.84 15.38
CA LEU A 330 -5.09 10.38 15.57
C LEU A 330 -5.00 9.66 14.23
N ALA A 331 -3.94 8.89 14.03
CA ALA A 331 -3.87 7.93 12.93
C ALA A 331 -4.54 6.61 13.35
N VAL A 332 -5.59 6.19 12.66
CA VAL A 332 -6.39 5.02 13.00
C VAL A 332 -6.32 4.01 11.86
N GLY A 333 -5.86 2.80 12.17
CA GLY A 333 -5.63 1.76 11.17
C GLY A 333 -5.56 0.36 11.76
N ASP A 334 -5.70 -0.65 10.92
CA ASP A 334 -5.58 -2.04 11.31
C ASP A 334 -4.25 -2.68 10.87
N SER A 335 -3.44 -1.98 10.08
CA SER A 335 -2.24 -2.52 9.48
C SER A 335 -0.98 -1.98 10.15
N LEU A 336 -0.30 -2.81 10.94
CA LEU A 336 1.00 -2.47 11.53
C LEU A 336 2.05 -1.97 10.52
N PRO A 337 2.31 -2.64 9.38
CA PRO A 337 3.36 -2.19 8.44
C PRO A 337 2.97 -0.98 7.58
N HIS A 338 1.71 -0.53 7.60
CA HIS A 338 1.27 0.64 6.81
C HIS A 338 0.79 1.78 7.71
N ASP A 339 -0.25 1.55 8.51
CA ASP A 339 -0.91 2.60 9.27
C ASP A 339 -0.10 3.00 10.50
N ILE A 340 0.27 2.03 11.33
CA ILE A 340 0.98 2.28 12.58
C ILE A 340 2.42 2.68 12.30
N LEU A 341 3.10 1.96 11.38
CA LEU A 341 4.44 2.35 10.94
C LEU A 341 4.45 3.74 10.30
N GLY A 342 3.47 4.06 9.45
CA GLY A 342 3.35 5.40 8.85
C GLY A 342 3.09 6.47 9.91
N ALA A 343 2.23 6.20 10.89
CA ALA A 343 1.99 7.11 12.02
C ALA A 343 3.25 7.34 12.86
N ASN A 344 4.02 6.29 13.16
CA ASN A 344 5.28 6.40 13.90
C ASN A 344 6.31 7.23 13.13
N ARG A 345 6.47 6.98 11.83
CA ARG A 345 7.42 7.71 10.97
C ARG A 345 7.10 9.20 10.85
N GLU A 346 5.80 9.53 10.82
CA GLU A 346 5.34 10.91 10.61
C GLU A 346 5.00 11.65 11.92
N GLY A 347 5.11 10.96 13.07
CA GLY A 347 4.95 11.53 14.40
C GLY A 347 3.50 11.76 14.83
N TYR A 348 2.59 10.87 14.44
CA TYR A 348 1.19 10.89 14.88
C TYR A 348 0.94 9.90 16.02
N PRO A 349 0.17 10.27 17.07
CA PRO A 349 -0.42 9.28 17.96
C PRO A 349 -1.36 8.36 17.17
N SER A 350 -1.36 7.08 17.51
CA SER A 350 -2.01 6.05 16.70
C SER A 350 -2.97 5.16 17.49
N VAL A 351 -4.03 4.74 16.81
CA VAL A 351 -4.99 3.76 17.28
C VAL A 351 -4.89 2.52 16.38
N PHE A 352 -4.47 1.41 16.98
CA PHE A 352 -4.45 0.11 16.32
C PHE A 352 -5.78 -0.63 16.49
N ILE A 353 -6.40 -1.01 15.38
CA ILE A 353 -7.64 -1.81 15.36
C ILE A 353 -7.31 -3.31 15.31
N ALA A 354 -7.38 -3.96 16.47
CA ALA A 354 -6.97 -5.35 16.65
C ALA A 354 -7.83 -6.37 15.89
N GLY A 355 -9.12 -6.08 15.67
CA GLY A 355 -10.04 -6.94 14.92
C GLY A 355 -9.84 -6.93 13.41
N GLY A 356 -8.93 -6.11 12.88
CA GLY A 356 -8.62 -6.05 11.45
C GLY A 356 -7.60 -7.10 11.02
N VAL A 357 -6.64 -6.74 10.15
CA VAL A 357 -5.82 -7.68 9.38
C VAL A 357 -4.96 -8.64 10.24
N HIS A 358 -4.63 -8.24 11.47
CA HIS A 358 -3.79 -8.99 12.40
C HIS A 358 -4.58 -9.83 13.43
N TYR A 359 -5.90 -9.96 13.26
CA TYR A 359 -6.77 -10.68 14.21
C TYR A 359 -6.25 -12.09 14.56
N CYS A 360 -5.73 -12.83 13.58
CA CYS A 360 -5.13 -14.14 13.75
C CYS A 360 -3.96 -14.15 14.73
N GLU A 361 -3.01 -13.22 14.55
CA GLU A 361 -1.77 -13.12 15.33
C GLU A 361 -2.08 -12.77 16.79
N LEU A 362 -3.15 -12.00 16.99
CA LEU A 362 -3.68 -11.63 18.30
C LEU A 362 -4.56 -12.73 18.92
N GLY A 363 -4.94 -13.75 18.13
CA GLY A 363 -5.83 -14.84 18.53
C GLY A 363 -7.27 -14.40 18.77
N LEU A 364 -7.74 -13.39 18.03
CA LEU A 364 -9.10 -12.87 18.03
C LEU A 364 -9.94 -13.50 16.91
N GLY A 365 -11.25 -13.27 16.92
CA GLY A 365 -12.09 -13.43 15.72
C GLY A 365 -11.85 -12.29 14.72
N ARG A 366 -12.03 -12.56 13.41
CA ARG A 366 -12.02 -11.49 12.40
C ARG A 366 -13.18 -10.54 12.69
N GLN A 367 -12.88 -9.24 12.84
CA GLN A 367 -13.85 -8.26 13.32
C GLN A 367 -14.51 -8.71 14.64
N GLY A 368 -13.70 -9.24 15.56
CA GLY A 368 -14.07 -9.93 16.81
C GLY A 368 -14.76 -9.08 17.88
N GLY A 369 -15.73 -8.26 17.49
CA GLY A 369 -16.60 -7.53 18.39
C GLY A 369 -15.86 -6.61 19.35
N SER A 370 -16.18 -6.72 20.64
CA SER A 370 -15.59 -5.94 21.73
C SER A 370 -14.44 -6.66 22.45
N GLU A 371 -13.99 -7.80 21.93
CA GLU A 371 -12.92 -8.60 22.56
C GLU A 371 -11.56 -7.92 22.39
N MET A 372 -10.89 -7.64 23.50
CA MET A 372 -9.56 -7.04 23.51
C MET A 372 -8.48 -8.12 23.37
N PRO A 373 -7.38 -7.85 22.64
CA PRO A 373 -6.24 -8.74 22.61
C PRO A 373 -5.59 -8.87 23.99
N ASP A 374 -5.05 -10.06 24.24
CA ASP A 374 -4.12 -10.29 25.33
C ASP A 374 -2.90 -9.34 25.24
N GLU A 375 -2.43 -8.88 26.39
CA GLU A 375 -1.38 -7.86 26.46
C GLU A 375 -0.03 -8.36 25.95
N GLU A 376 0.31 -9.60 26.28
CA GLU A 376 1.58 -10.20 25.88
C GLU A 376 1.59 -10.46 24.37
N ARG A 377 0.48 -10.95 23.81
CA ARG A 377 0.32 -11.10 22.36
C ARG A 377 0.36 -9.78 21.62
N LEU A 378 -0.36 -8.77 22.10
CA LEU A 378 -0.34 -7.43 21.48
C LEU A 378 1.08 -6.88 21.45
N ARG A 379 1.79 -6.94 22.59
CA ARG A 379 3.18 -6.50 22.68
C ARG A 379 4.08 -7.28 21.72
N ALA A 380 3.96 -8.62 21.69
CA ALA A 380 4.77 -9.46 20.82
C ALA A 380 4.59 -9.11 19.34
N VAL A 381 3.36 -8.86 18.89
CA VAL A 381 3.07 -8.48 17.50
C VAL A 381 3.59 -7.06 17.22
N LEU A 382 3.41 -6.09 18.12
CA LEU A 382 3.96 -4.74 17.94
C LEU A 382 5.49 -4.75 17.85
N ASP A 383 6.15 -5.49 18.74
CA ASP A 383 7.62 -5.67 18.77
C ASP A 383 8.12 -6.35 17.49
N GLU A 384 7.39 -7.36 17.00
CA GLU A 384 7.73 -8.08 15.77
C GLU A 384 7.77 -7.12 14.56
N TYR A 385 6.85 -6.16 14.50
CA TYR A 385 6.80 -5.14 13.44
C TYR A 385 7.65 -3.89 13.69
N ASP A 386 8.35 -3.79 14.82
CA ASP A 386 9.12 -2.61 15.26
C ASP A 386 8.29 -1.32 15.22
N VAL A 387 7.08 -1.38 15.80
CA VAL A 387 6.14 -0.26 15.85
C VAL A 387 5.56 -0.07 17.24
N SER A 388 5.06 1.13 17.50
CA SER A 388 4.36 1.47 18.74
C SER A 388 2.98 2.04 18.45
N ALA A 389 1.96 1.56 19.16
CA ALA A 389 0.61 2.11 19.10
C ALA A 389 0.31 2.88 20.40
N THR A 390 -0.26 4.08 20.29
CA THR A 390 -0.69 4.85 21.48
C THR A 390 -1.87 4.16 22.16
N TYR A 391 -2.84 3.73 21.35
CA TYR A 391 -4.04 3.02 21.79
C TYR A 391 -4.25 1.75 20.97
N CYS A 392 -4.89 0.76 21.58
CA CYS A 392 -5.41 -0.42 20.89
C CYS A 392 -6.90 -0.53 21.17
N LEU A 393 -7.70 -0.64 20.11
CA LEU A 393 -9.14 -0.87 20.15
C LEU A 393 -9.48 -2.21 19.49
N PRO A 394 -10.56 -2.89 19.89
CA PRO A 394 -10.96 -4.13 19.24
C PRO A 394 -11.58 -3.88 17.86
N SER A 395 -12.37 -2.79 17.75
CA SER A 395 -13.06 -2.34 16.55
C SER A 395 -13.24 -0.81 16.60
N PHE A 396 -13.54 -0.20 15.44
CA PHE A 396 -13.78 1.23 15.35
C PHE A 396 -15.20 1.60 15.79
N VAL A 397 -15.37 1.77 17.10
CA VAL A 397 -16.67 2.07 17.73
C VAL A 397 -16.56 3.27 18.68
N TRP A 398 -17.66 4.01 18.86
CA TRP A 398 -17.70 5.22 19.69
C TRP A 398 -17.71 4.91 21.18
#